data_AF-A0A6I3AMG9-F1
#
_entry.id   AF-A0A6I3AMG9-F1
#
_cell.length_a   1.000
_cell.length_b   1.000
_cell.length_c   1.000
_cell.angle_alpha   90.00
_cell.angle_beta   90.00
_cell.angle_gamma   90.00
#
_symmetry.space_group_name_H-M   'P 1'
#
loop_
_entity.id
_entity.type
_entity.pdbx_description
1 polymer ?
#
loop_
_entity_poly.entity_id
_entity_poly.type
_entity_poly.pdbx_seq_one_letter_code
_entity_poly.pdbx_strand_id
1 'polypeptide(L)' 'MTKGTSSPAEAAAAGGSQFANLTADERTAAHALIDAAIAERVADLRFGTTTLSSGQITVSVDGSGHLVEIAPDGTSRRL' A
#
# COMPACT_ATOMS: atom_id res chain seq x y z
N MET A 1 -24.59 -17.48 -12.46
CA MET A 1 -23.47 -16.87 -11.73
C MET A 1 -24.06 -15.97 -10.66
N THR A 2 -24.26 -16.47 -9.45
CA THR A 2 -24.75 -15.67 -8.32
C THR A 2 -23.63 -14.75 -7.86
N LYS A 3 -23.79 -13.42 -7.99
CA LYS A 3 -22.97 -12.46 -7.24
C LYS A 3 -23.21 -12.77 -5.76
N GLY A 4 -22.30 -13.51 -5.14
CA GLY A 4 -22.32 -13.70 -3.70
C GLY A 4 -22.26 -12.32 -3.06
N THR A 5 -23.22 -12.01 -2.19
CA THR A 5 -23.17 -10.80 -1.38
C THR A 5 -21.86 -10.81 -0.60
N SER A 6 -21.03 -9.78 -0.79
CA SER A 6 -19.76 -9.62 -0.06
C SER A 6 -20.00 -9.72 1.44
N SER A 7 -19.09 -10.38 2.16
CA SER A 7 -19.19 -10.46 3.62
C SER A 7 -19.14 -9.05 4.25
N PRO A 8 -19.68 -8.83 5.45
CA PRO A 8 -19.59 -7.54 6.14
C PRO A 8 -18.15 -7.02 6.27
N ALA A 9 -17.20 -7.93 6.51
CA ALA A 9 -15.77 -7.62 6.58
C ALA A 9 -15.21 -7.14 5.23
N GLU A 10 -15.54 -7.82 4.13
CA GLU A 10 -15.14 -7.41 2.77
C GLU A 10 -15.75 -6.05 2.40
N ALA A 11 -17.02 -5.82 2.73
CA ALA A 11 -17.69 -4.55 2.48
C ALA A 11 -17.02 -3.40 3.24
N ALA A 12 -16.62 -3.63 4.49
CA ALA A 12 -15.91 -2.63 5.30
C ALA A 12 -14.49 -2.38 4.79
N ALA A 13 -13.75 -3.44 4.44
CA ALA A 13 -12.41 -3.34 3.86
C ALA A 13 -12.40 -2.56 2.53
N ALA A 14 -13.47 -2.68 1.74
CA ALA A 14 -13.67 -1.91 0.51
C ALA A 14 -14.18 -0.46 0.74
N GLY A 15 -14.41 -0.05 1.99
CA GLY A 15 -14.95 1.27 2.34
C GLY A 15 -16.46 1.43 2.07
N GLY A 16 -17.16 0.34 1.75
CA GLY A 16 -18.61 0.33 1.50
C GLY A 16 -19.47 0.25 2.76
N SER A 17 -18.86 0.05 3.93
CA SER A 17 -19.55 0.03 5.23
C SER A 17 -18.66 0.55 6.36
N GLN A 18 -19.26 0.87 7.51
CA GLN A 18 -18.57 1.40 8.70
C GLN A 18 -18.10 0.26 9.61
N PHE A 19 -16.85 0.31 10.11
CA PHE A 19 -16.31 -0.67 11.06
C PHE A 19 -17.07 -0.74 12.40
N ALA A 20 -17.75 0.34 12.76
CA ALA A 20 -18.55 0.42 13.99
C ALA A 20 -19.70 -0.60 14.00
N ASN A 21 -20.15 -1.07 12.84
CA ASN A 21 -21.24 -2.03 12.70
C ASN A 21 -20.76 -3.49 12.72
N LEU A 22 -19.45 -3.73 12.82
CA LEU A 22 -18.86 -5.06 12.81
C LEU A 22 -18.70 -5.62 14.23
N THR A 23 -18.85 -6.95 14.33
CA THR A 23 -18.36 -7.72 15.49
C THR A 23 -16.83 -7.65 15.59
N ALA A 24 -16.27 -8.12 16.71
CA ALA A 24 -14.82 -8.14 16.91
C ALA A 24 -14.08 -9.02 15.87
N ASP A 25 -14.65 -10.19 15.56
CA ASP A 25 -14.07 -11.13 14.60
C ASP A 25 -14.13 -10.57 13.17
N GLU A 26 -15.28 -9.99 12.78
CA GLU A 26 -15.43 -9.35 11.47
C GLU A 26 -14.50 -8.15 11.31
N ARG A 27 -14.27 -7.37 12.37
CA ARG A 27 -13.32 -6.26 12.34
C ARG A 27 -11.88 -6.75 12.19
N THR A 28 -11.53 -7.84 12.86
CA THR A 28 -10.21 -8.48 12.72
C THR A 28 -10.00 -8.97 11.28
N ALA A 29 -11.02 -9.64 10.70
CA ALA A 29 -10.99 -10.06 9.31
C ALA A 29 -10.88 -8.88 8.35
N ALA A 30 -11.62 -7.79 8.57
CA ALA A 30 -11.56 -6.60 7.72
C ALA A 30 -10.16 -5.94 7.72
N HIS A 31 -9.52 -5.82 8.89
CA HIS A 31 -8.14 -5.32 8.95
C HIS A 31 -7.16 -6.25 8.25
N ALA A 32 -7.27 -7.56 8.43
CA ALA A 32 -6.41 -8.52 7.72
C ALA A 32 -6.57 -8.42 6.18
N LEU A 33 -7.79 -8.20 5.69
CA LEU A 33 -8.05 -7.97 4.27
C LEU A 33 -7.42 -6.67 3.77
N ILE A 34 -7.49 -5.59 4.55
CA ILE A 34 -6.84 -4.31 4.21
C ILE A 34 -5.33 -4.47 4.16
N ASP A 35 -4.73 -5.11 5.18
CA ASP A 35 -3.29 -5.35 5.23
C ASP A 35 -2.82 -6.18 4.03
N ALA A 36 -3.56 -7.23 3.68
CA ALA A 36 -3.28 -8.05 2.50
C ALA A 36 -3.37 -7.23 1.20
N ALA A 37 -4.43 -6.42 1.04
CA ALA A 37 -4.61 -5.57 -0.13
C ALA A 37 -3.51 -4.50 -0.26
N ILE A 38 -3.06 -3.92 0.86
CA ILE A 38 -1.91 -3.00 0.89
C ILE A 38 -0.64 -3.74 0.49
N ALA A 39 -0.38 -4.92 1.07
CA ALA A 39 0.81 -5.70 0.76
C ALA A 39 0.87 -6.09 -0.71
N GLU A 40 -0.23 -6.57 -1.28
CA GLU A 40 -0.36 -6.89 -2.71
C GLU A 40 -0.11 -5.65 -3.57
N ARG A 41 -0.74 -4.52 -3.23
CA ARG A 41 -0.58 -3.27 -3.97
C ARG A 41 0.86 -2.74 -3.90
N VAL A 42 1.50 -2.85 -2.75
CA VAL A 42 2.89 -2.41 -2.52
C VAL A 42 3.89 -3.31 -3.25
N ALA A 43 3.65 -4.62 -3.30
CA ALA A 43 4.53 -5.56 -4.00
C ALA A 43 4.72 -5.22 -5.48
N ASP A 44 3.67 -4.69 -6.11
CA ASP A 44 3.70 -4.26 -7.52
C ASP A 44 4.19 -2.82 -7.72
N LEU A 45 4.26 -2.01 -6.65
CA LEU A 45 4.67 -0.61 -6.71
C LEU A 45 6.17 -0.48 -6.53
N ARG A 46 6.87 -0.14 -7.63
CA ARG A 46 8.24 0.35 -7.58
C ARG A 46 8.24 1.85 -7.25
N PHE A 47 8.08 2.18 -5.98
CA PHE A 47 7.98 3.58 -5.51
C PHE A 47 9.12 4.48 -6.01
N GLY A 48 10.35 3.96 -6.12
CA GLY A 48 11.48 4.69 -6.70
C GLY A 48 11.20 5.13 -8.15
N THR A 49 10.82 4.21 -9.04
CA THR A 49 10.59 4.54 -10.46
C THR A 49 9.34 5.40 -10.68
N THR A 50 8.27 5.18 -9.91
CA THR A 50 7.03 5.96 -10.04
C THR A 50 7.17 7.39 -9.53
N THR A 51 8.04 7.63 -8.56
CA THR A 51 8.27 8.97 -7.99
C THR A 51 9.25 9.79 -8.86
N LEU A 52 10.17 9.11 -9.55
CA LEU A 52 11.05 9.77 -10.54
C LEU A 52 10.26 10.29 -11.75
N SER A 53 9.27 9.55 -12.23
CA SER A 53 8.45 9.97 -13.38
C SER A 53 7.54 11.16 -13.09
N SER A 54 7.31 11.51 -11.81
CA SER A 54 6.56 12.70 -11.40
C SER A 54 7.43 13.94 -11.15
N GLY A 55 8.73 13.87 -11.47
CA GLY A 55 9.65 15.00 -11.31
C GLY A 55 10.12 15.24 -9.88
N GLN A 56 9.91 14.28 -8.98
CA GLN A 56 10.25 14.41 -7.56
C GLN A 56 11.64 13.84 -7.26
N ILE A 57 12.35 14.47 -6.33
CA ILE A 57 13.56 13.91 -5.72
C ILE A 57 13.13 12.86 -4.70
N THR A 58 13.73 11.68 -4.77
CA THR A 58 13.50 10.60 -3.79
C THR A 58 14.68 10.43 -2.85
N VAL A 59 14.42 10.01 -1.63
CA VAL A 59 15.46 9.55 -0.70
C VAL A 59 15.13 8.11 -0.31
N SER A 60 16.10 7.21 -0.51
CA SER A 60 15.98 5.79 -0.18
C SER A 60 17.16 5.32 0.67
N VAL A 61 17.02 4.18 1.33
CA VAL A 61 18.12 3.50 2.04
C VAL A 61 18.69 2.42 1.12
N ASP A 62 20.01 2.42 0.90
CA ASP A 62 20.69 1.39 0.11
C ASP A 62 20.88 0.07 0.90
N GLY A 63 21.39 -0.96 0.23
CA GLY A 63 21.64 -2.27 0.86
C GLY A 63 22.70 -2.26 1.98
N SER A 64 23.41 -1.14 2.18
CA SER A 64 24.38 -0.92 3.24
C SER A 64 23.87 0.02 4.34
N GLY A 65 22.61 0.47 4.27
CA GLY A 65 22.00 1.34 5.26
C GLY A 65 22.27 2.84 5.05
N HIS A 66 22.82 3.25 3.92
CA HIS A 66 23.05 4.68 3.64
C HIS A 66 21.85 5.33 2.98
N LEU A 67 21.63 6.60 3.32
CA LEU A 67 20.68 7.43 2.60
C LEU A 67 21.26 7.80 1.23
N VAL A 68 20.45 7.60 0.20
CA VAL A 68 20.74 7.95 -1.19
C VAL A 68 19.61 8.82 -1.70
N GLU A 69 19.97 10.00 -2.17
CA GLU A 69 19.08 10.90 -2.90
C GLU A 69 19.12 10.54 -4.38
N ILE A 70 17.96 10.35 -5.01
CA ILE A 70 17.83 10.08 -6.45
C ILE A 70 17.03 11.22 -7.08
N ALA A 71 17.68 11.97 -7.96
CA ALA A 71 17.09 13.07 -8.72
C ALA A 71 16.17 12.55 -9.83
N PRO A 72 15.22 13.36 -10.34
CA PRO A 72 14.24 12.93 -11.35
C PRO A 72 14.83 12.36 -12.64
N ASP A 73 16.05 12.75 -13.01
CA ASP A 73 16.79 12.25 -14.17
C ASP A 73 17.44 10.87 -13.93
N GLY A 74 17.25 10.30 -12.74
CA GLY A 74 17.81 9.02 -12.31
C GLY A 74 19.22 9.11 -11.74
N THR A 75 19.83 10.30 -11.68
CA THR A 75 21.14 10.46 -11.03
C THR A 75 20.99 10.32 -9.51
N SER A 76 21.95 9.63 -8.88
CA SER A 76 21.91 9.37 -7.44
C SER A 76 23.15 9.89 -6.73
N ARG A 77 22.98 10.46 -5.54
CA ARG A 77 24.10 10.86 -4.66
C ARG A 77 23.87 10.37 -3.23
N ARG A 78 24.97 10.04 -2.56
CA ARG A 78 24.97 9.72 -1.14
C ARG A 78 24.77 10.99 -0.31
N LEU A 79 23.96 10.88 0.74
CA LEU A 79 23.78 11.91 1.77
C LEU A 79 24.71 11.69 2.97
#